data_AF-A0A9X1WFN7-F1
#
_entry.id   AF-A0A9X1WFN7-F1
#
_cell.length_a   1.000
_cell.length_b   1.000
_cell.length_c   1.000
_cell.angle_alpha   90.00
_cell.angle_beta   90.00
_cell.angle_gamma   90.00
#
_symmetry.space_group_name_H-M   'P 1'
#
loop_
_entity.id
_entity.type
_entity.pdbx_description
1 polymer ?
#
loop_
_entity_poly.entity_id
_entity_poly.type
_entity_poly.pdbx_seq_one_letter_code
_entity_poly.pdbx_strand_id
1 'polypeptide(L)' 'MESIIMAVLMGGLGGPALAWAMATPKSRKAHAERKARFEEGRGSDPEKLPVGPHKPIVTNALFWGVVYAAIGFFLGTLV' A
#
# COMPACT_ATOMS: atom_id res chain seq x y z
N MET A 1 -2.96 21.35 -15.34
CA MET A 1 -4.22 20.93 -14.66
C MET A 1 -4.38 19.42 -14.70
N GLU A 2 -4.01 18.80 -15.82
CA GLU A 2 -4.06 17.35 -16.03
C GLU A 2 -3.25 16.54 -15.00
N SER A 3 -2.02 16.99 -14.65
CA SER A 3 -1.22 16.39 -13.57
C SER A 3 -1.94 16.31 -12.22
N ILE A 4 -2.67 17.37 -11.83
CA ILE A 4 -3.43 17.40 -10.58
C ILE A 4 -4.63 16.45 -10.65
N ILE A 5 -5.35 16.45 -11.77
CA ILE A 5 -6.49 15.55 -11.99
C ILE A 5 -6.05 14.10 -11.92
N MET A 6 -4.96 13.74 -12.60
CA MET A 6 -4.39 12.40 -12.59
C MET A 6 -3.89 12.00 -11.20
N ALA A 7 -3.27 12.91 -10.46
CA ALA A 7 -2.86 12.66 -9.07
C ALA A 7 -4.06 12.34 -8.16
N VAL A 8 -5.15 13.11 -8.27
CA VAL A 8 -6.36 12.90 -7.46
C VAL A 8 -7.05 11.58 -7.84
N LEU A 9 -7.16 11.27 -9.13
CA LEU A 9 -7.77 10.02 -9.59
C LEU A 9 -6.96 8.79 -9.16
N MET A 10 -5.66 8.81 -9.41
CA MET A 10 -4.77 7.70 -9.05
C MET A 10 -4.65 7.53 -7.54
N GLY A 11 -4.48 8.61 -6.79
CA GLY A 11 -4.41 8.55 -5.33
C GLY A 11 -5.73 8.14 -4.69
N GLY A 12 -6.83 8.72 -5.16
CA GLY A 12 -8.17 8.46 -4.65
C GLY A 12 -8.68 7.05 -4.91
N LEU A 13 -8.29 6.43 -6.04
CA LEU A 13 -8.69 5.06 -6.37
C LEU A 13 -7.63 4.02 -5.97
N GLY A 14 -6.35 4.31 -6.24
CA GLY A 14 -5.22 3.40 -5.98
C GLY A 14 -4.99 3.14 -4.50
N GLY A 15 -5.15 4.16 -3.65
CA GLY A 15 -5.04 4.02 -2.20
C GLY A 15 -6.02 3.01 -1.61
N PRO A 16 -7.35 3.23 -1.76
CA PRO A 16 -8.36 2.28 -1.29
C PRO A 16 -8.26 0.89 -1.92
N ALA A 17 -7.95 0.80 -3.23
CA ALA A 17 -7.82 -0.48 -3.91
C ALA A 17 -6.70 -1.36 -3.30
N LEU A 18 -5.52 -0.78 -3.06
CA LEU A 18 -4.40 -1.51 -2.45
C LEU A 18 -4.62 -1.77 -0.95
N ALA A 19 -5.25 -0.84 -0.23
CA ALA A 19 -5.63 -1.06 1.15
C ALA A 19 -6.57 -2.26 1.29
N TRP A 20 -7.52 -2.40 0.36
CA TRP A 20 -8.42 -3.53 0.33
C TRP A 20 -7.72 -4.83 -0.05
N ALA A 21 -6.82 -4.79 -1.04
CA ALA A 21 -5.98 -5.94 -1.39
C ALA A 21 -5.17 -6.46 -0.18
N MET A 22 -4.67 -5.54 0.65
CA MET A 22 -3.95 -5.87 1.88
C MET A 22 -4.85 -6.47 2.98
N ALA A 23 -6.16 -6.17 2.97
CA ALA A 23 -7.11 -6.72 3.93
C ALA A 23 -7.52 -8.18 3.63
N THR A 24 -7.22 -8.69 2.42
CA THR A 24 -7.63 -10.03 1.97
C THR A 24 -7.03 -11.17 2.81
N PRO A 25 -7.70 -12.34 2.88
CA PRO A 25 -7.17 -13.51 3.58
C PRO A 25 -5.80 -13.97 3.07
N LYS A 26 -5.56 -13.85 1.75
CA LYS A 26 -4.28 -14.18 1.12
C LYS A 26 -3.14 -13.30 1.64
N SER A 27 -3.38 -11.98 1.75
CA SER A 27 -2.40 -11.03 2.31
C SER A 27 -2.09 -11.35 3.77
N ARG A 28 -3.12 -11.63 4.58
CA ARG A 28 -2.96 -12.02 6.00
C ARG A 28 -2.16 -13.31 6.14
N LYS A 29 -2.43 -14.33 5.32
CA LYS A 29 -1.67 -15.59 5.32
C LYS A 29 -0.18 -15.35 4.98
N ALA A 30 0.09 -14.57 3.94
CA ALA A 30 1.46 -14.24 3.57
C ALA A 30 2.21 -13.46 4.67
N HIS A 31 1.50 -12.62 5.43
CA HIS A 31 2.07 -11.95 6.60
C HIS A 31 2.38 -12.90 7.75
N ALA A 32 1.46 -13.82 8.06
CA ALA A 32 1.70 -14.86 9.05
C ALA A 32 2.91 -15.72 8.69
N GLU A 33 3.06 -16.10 7.42
CA GLU A 33 4.24 -16.83 6.93
C GLU A 33 5.54 -16.03 7.07
N ARG A 34 5.53 -14.73 6.76
CA ARG A 34 6.70 -13.86 6.99
C ARG A 34 7.02 -13.74 8.48
N LYS A 35 6.01 -13.67 9.34
CA LYS A 35 6.18 -13.57 10.79
C LYS A 35 6.77 -14.85 11.36
N ALA A 36 6.27 -16.02 10.97
CA ALA A 36 6.83 -17.32 11.36
C ALA A 36 8.31 -17.43 10.94
N ARG A 37 8.65 -17.05 9.70
CA ARG A 37 10.06 -17.03 9.25
C ARG A 37 10.93 -16.09 10.10
N PHE A 38 10.41 -14.92 10.46
CA PHE A 38 11.13 -13.98 11.33
C PHE A 38 11.36 -14.57 12.73
N GLU A 39 10.36 -15.23 13.31
CA GLU A 39 10.45 -15.93 14.60
C GLU A 39 11.45 -17.10 14.57
N GLU A 40 11.64 -17.75 13.42
CA GLU A 40 12.71 -18.73 13.15
C GLU A 40 14.10 -18.09 12.96
N GLY A 41 14.23 -16.77 13.11
CA GLY A 41 15.48 -16.02 12.91
C GLY A 41 15.82 -15.72 11.45
N ARG A 42 14.85 -15.82 10.53
CA ARG A 42 15.05 -15.58 9.09
C ARG A 42 14.32 -14.33 8.60
N GLY A 43 15.08 -13.44 7.95
CA GLY A 43 14.55 -12.23 7.31
C GLY A 43 14.25 -11.10 8.29
N SER A 44 13.55 -10.07 7.80
CA SER A 44 13.23 -8.86 8.56
C SER A 44 11.87 -8.94 9.25
N ASP A 45 11.73 -8.22 10.36
CA ASP A 45 10.48 -8.11 11.10
C ASP A 45 9.35 -7.50 10.24
N PRO A 46 8.31 -8.29 9.88
CA PRO A 46 7.23 -7.79 9.05
C PRO A 46 6.30 -6.80 9.78
N GLU A 47 6.31 -6.75 11.11
CA GLU A 47 5.49 -5.83 11.91
C GLU A 47 6.01 -4.38 11.84
N LYS A 48 7.33 -4.23 11.57
CA LYS A 48 7.98 -2.92 11.40
C LYS A 48 7.67 -2.25 10.06
N LEU A 49 7.04 -2.97 9.13
CA LEU A 49 6.68 -2.40 7.83
C LEU A 49 5.63 -1.29 8.01
N PRO A 50 5.74 -0.17 7.26
CA PRO A 50 4.81 0.96 7.36
C PRO A 50 3.41 0.61 6.81
N VAL A 51 3.33 -0.40 5.96
CA VAL A 51 2.10 -0.92 5.36
C VAL A 51 2.02 -2.43 5.49
N GLY A 52 0.80 -2.95 5.50
CA GLY A 52 0.55 -4.38 5.53
C GLY A 52 -0.79 -4.75 6.20
N PRO A 53 -1.13 -6.05 6.22
CA PRO A 53 -2.38 -6.53 6.83
C PRO A 53 -2.45 -6.33 8.35
N HIS A 54 -1.31 -6.10 9.00
CA HIS A 54 -1.20 -5.78 10.43
C HIS A 54 -1.53 -4.32 10.76
N LYS A 55 -1.62 -3.44 9.75
CA LYS A 55 -1.97 -2.03 9.92
C LYS A 55 -3.46 -1.78 9.66
N PRO A 56 -4.04 -0.71 10.23
CA PRO A 56 -5.40 -0.30 9.90
C PRO A 56 -5.58 -0.05 8.40
N ILE A 57 -6.76 -0.37 7.88
CA ILE A 57 -7.07 -0.17 6.45
C ILE A 57 -6.88 1.29 6.02
N VAL A 58 -7.20 2.23 6.92
CA VAL A 58 -7.03 3.68 6.68
C VAL A 58 -5.55 4.05 6.51
N THR A 59 -4.65 3.47 7.32
CA THR A 59 -3.20 3.71 7.19
C THR A 59 -2.68 3.21 5.85
N ASN A 60 -3.10 2.01 5.43
CA ASN A 60 -2.74 1.48 4.11
C ASN A 60 -3.31 2.36 2.99
N ALA A 61 -4.57 2.82 3.11
CA ALA A 61 -5.23 3.63 2.10
C ALA A 61 -4.56 4.99 1.92
N LEU A 62 -4.20 5.65 3.03
CA LEU A 62 -3.48 6.91 3.00
C LEU A 62 -2.08 6.74 2.42
N PHE A 63 -1.32 5.73 2.86
CA PHE A 63 0.03 5.51 2.37
C PHE A 63 0.05 5.26 0.85
N TRP A 64 -0.76 4.29 0.40
CA TRP A 64 -0.85 3.98 -1.04
C TRP A 64 -1.50 5.10 -1.84
N GLY A 65 -2.45 5.83 -1.25
CA GLY A 65 -3.05 6.98 -1.90
C GLY A 65 -2.04 8.09 -2.16
N VAL A 66 -1.15 8.38 -1.22
CA VAL A 66 -0.05 9.35 -1.42
C VAL A 66 0.93 8.86 -2.48
N VAL A 67 1.33 7.58 -2.43
CA VAL A 67 2.23 6.99 -3.42
C VAL A 67 1.64 7.07 -4.83
N TYR A 68 0.38 6.68 -5.00
CA TYR A 68 -0.28 6.71 -6.31
C TYR A 68 -0.64 8.12 -6.77
N ALA A 69 -0.91 9.05 -5.84
CA ALA A 69 -1.07 10.47 -6.18
C ALA A 69 0.24 11.04 -6.75
N ALA A 70 1.39 10.72 -6.13
CA ALA A 70 2.68 11.13 -6.65
C ALA A 70 2.94 10.54 -8.04
N ILE A 71 2.67 9.24 -8.24
CA ILE A 71 2.80 8.60 -9.56
C ILE A 71 1.88 9.26 -10.58
N GLY A 72 0.60 9.48 -10.24
CA GLY A 72 -0.39 10.13 -11.11
C GLY A 72 0.00 11.56 -11.47
N PHE A 73 0.57 12.31 -10.52
CA PHE A 73 1.08 13.65 -10.77
C PHE A 73 2.18 13.62 -11.85
N PHE A 74 3.20 12.78 -11.69
CA PHE A 74 4.30 12.68 -12.66
C PHE A 74 3.80 12.20 -14.03
N LEU A 75 2.91 11.20 -14.08
CA LEU A 75 2.34 10.73 -15.34
C LEU A 75 1.57 11.84 -16.06
N GLY A 76 0.75 12.61 -15.35
CA GLY A 76 0.02 13.74 -15.96
C GLY A 76 0.88 14.98 -16.25
N THR A 77 2.20 14.95 -16.01
CA THR A 77 3.14 15.93 -16.59
C THR A 77 3.74 15.48 -17.92
N LEU A 78 3.57 14.21 -18.27
CA LEU A 78 4.01 13.61 -19.53
C LEU A 78 2.90 13.53 -20.58
N VAL A 79 1.67 13.85 -20.18
CA VAL A 79 0.47 13.99 -21.01
C VAL A 79 0.24 15.48 -21.26
#